data_AF-A0A8X6S2G3-F1
#
_entry.id   AF-A0A8X6S2G3-F1
#
_cell.length_a   1.000
_cell.length_b   1.000
_cell.length_c   1.000
_cell.angle_alpha   90.00
_cell.angle_beta   90.00
_cell.angle_gamma   90.00
#
_symmetry.space_group_name_H-M   'P 1'
#
loop_
_entity.id
_entity.type
_entity.pdbx_description
1 polymer ?
#
loop_
_entity_poly.entity_id
_entity_poly.type
_entity_poly.pdbx_seq_one_letter_code
_entity_poly.pdbx_strand_id
1 'polypeptide(L)'
;MLIQNSVHLQFLKAQQADDQITAIKTLLETMPDDNYIVKNKLLYKTVNGTDLLVVPDEMQANIIKTAHKRGHFAVLRTQDLVSKDFYIPRLKDKVEKCIQNYCVTCILTNRKRGKQDGTLNPREKKTIYHSIHFI
;
A
#
# COMPACT_ATOMS: atom_id res chain seq x y z
N MET A 1 4.31 32.21 3.72
CA MET A 1 3.56 30.93 3.75
C MET A 1 3.04 30.63 2.33
N LEU A 2 3.86 30.02 1.47
CA LEU A 2 3.58 29.84 0.01
C LEU A 2 3.38 28.37 -0.42
N ILE A 3 3.72 27.41 0.42
CA ILE A 3 3.80 25.98 0.03
C ILE A 3 2.44 25.27 0.09
N GLN A 4 1.55 25.66 1.01
CA GLN A 4 0.22 25.01 1.12
C GLN A 4 -0.67 25.27 -0.11
N ASN A 5 -0.46 26.38 -0.82
CA ASN A 5 -1.25 26.72 -2.00
C ASN A 5 -0.91 25.83 -3.21
N SER A 6 0.34 25.36 -3.36
CA SER A 6 0.72 24.59 -4.55
C SER A 6 0.10 23.18 -4.57
N VAL A 7 0.15 22.46 -3.44
CA VAL A 7 -0.39 21.10 -3.34
C VAL A 7 -1.92 21.12 -3.43
N HIS A 8 -2.57 22.08 -2.77
CA HIS A 8 -4.02 22.26 -2.89
C HIS A 8 -4.45 22.49 -4.35
N LEU A 9 -3.74 23.38 -5.07
CA LEU A 9 -4.04 23.65 -6.48
C LEU A 9 -3.81 22.43 -7.38
N GLN A 10 -2.80 21.61 -7.09
CA GLN A 10 -2.56 20.37 -7.82
C GLN A 10 -3.71 19.38 -7.62
N PHE A 11 -4.11 19.11 -6.38
CA PHE A 11 -5.25 18.24 -6.09
C PHE A 11 -6.55 18.77 -6.70
N LEU A 12 -6.76 20.09 -6.67
CA LEU A 12 -7.96 20.70 -7.23
C LEU A 12 -8.04 20.45 -8.73
N LYS A 13 -6.94 20.73 -9.46
CA LYS A 13 -6.87 20.49 -10.91
C LYS A 13 -7.03 19.01 -11.25
N ALA A 14 -6.38 18.13 -10.50
CA ALA A 14 -6.46 16.70 -10.72
C ALA A 14 -7.87 16.14 -10.45
N GLN A 15 -8.55 16.59 -9.40
CA GLN A 15 -9.94 16.20 -9.14
C GLN A 15 -10.91 16.74 -10.21
N GLN A 16 -10.63 17.88 -10.82
CA GLN A 16 -11.44 18.43 -11.91
C GLN A 16 -11.22 17.69 -13.23
N ALA A 17 -10.04 17.12 -13.43
CA ALA A 17 -9.72 16.32 -14.61
C ALA A 17 -10.08 14.83 -14.45
N ASP A 18 -10.49 14.40 -13.25
CA ASP A 18 -10.90 13.03 -12.96
C ASP A 18 -12.42 12.87 -13.20
N ASP A 19 -12.76 12.12 -14.24
CA ASP A 19 -14.15 11.89 -14.66
C ASP A 19 -14.99 11.22 -13.56
N GLN A 20 -14.41 10.30 -12.78
CA GLN A 20 -15.14 9.60 -11.72
C GLN A 20 -15.45 10.54 -10.57
N ILE A 21 -14.48 11.36 -10.16
CA ILE A 21 -14.68 12.34 -9.10
C ILE A 21 -15.68 13.41 -9.54
N THR A 22 -15.61 13.84 -10.80
CA THR A 22 -16.56 14.80 -11.37
C THR A 22 -17.97 14.24 -11.39
N ALA A 23 -18.14 12.98 -11.83
CA ALA A 23 -19.43 12.30 -11.78
C ALA A 23 -19.99 12.18 -10.35
N ILE A 24 -19.14 11.90 -9.36
CA ILE A 24 -19.56 11.88 -7.95
C ILE A 24 -20.03 13.27 -7.51
N LYS A 25 -19.30 14.34 -7.84
CA LYS A 25 -19.70 15.71 -7.50
C LYS A 25 -21.07 16.07 -8.09
N THR A 26 -21.31 15.77 -9.37
CA THR A 26 -22.61 16.00 -10.02
C THR A 26 -23.72 15.16 -9.41
N LEU A 27 -23.44 13.91 -9.03
CA LEU A 27 -24.43 13.07 -8.35
C LEU A 27 -24.82 13.67 -7.00
N LEU A 28 -23.87 14.21 -6.23
CA LEU A 28 -24.12 14.83 -4.93
C LEU A 28 -24.99 16.09 -5.01
N GLU A 29 -25.06 16.75 -6.17
CA GLU A 29 -25.97 17.89 -6.40
C GLU A 29 -27.44 17.44 -6.50
N THR A 30 -27.69 16.22 -6.96
CA THR A 30 -29.04 15.67 -7.13
C THR A 30 -29.45 14.76 -5.98
N MET A 31 -28.49 14.03 -5.40
CA MET A 31 -28.67 13.08 -4.31
C MET A 31 -27.58 13.31 -3.26
N PRO A 32 -27.85 14.14 -2.23
CA PRO A 32 -26.91 14.34 -1.14
C PRO A 32 -26.56 13.03 -0.43
N ASP A 33 -25.28 12.85 -0.11
CA ASP A 33 -24.76 11.73 0.69
C ASP A 33 -23.94 12.31 1.84
N ASP A 34 -24.36 12.03 3.08
CA ASP A 34 -23.71 12.53 4.30
C ASP A 34 -22.26 12.06 4.45
N ASN A 35 -21.86 11.02 3.72
CA ASN A 35 -20.48 10.51 3.71
C ASN A 35 -19.56 11.31 2.79
N TYR A 36 -20.06 12.25 1.99
CA TYR A 36 -19.23 13.09 1.13
C TYR A 36 -19.41 14.56 1.45
N ILE A 37 -18.28 15.28 1.53
CA ILE A 37 -18.28 16.72 1.80
C ILE A 37 -17.33 17.42 0.84
N VAL A 38 -17.76 18.57 0.32
CA VAL A 38 -16.92 19.42 -0.51
C VAL A 38 -16.40 20.57 0.35
N LYS A 39 -15.09 20.62 0.56
CA LYS A 39 -14.40 21.71 1.28
C LYS A 39 -13.41 22.37 0.34
N ASN A 40 -13.46 23.69 0.22
CA ASN A 40 -12.55 24.45 -0.64
C ASN A 40 -12.49 23.92 -2.08
N LYS A 41 -13.64 23.46 -2.63
CA LYS A 41 -13.81 22.81 -3.96
C LYS A 41 -13.19 21.41 -4.11
N LEU A 42 -12.56 20.89 -3.08
CA LEU A 42 -12.05 19.52 -3.02
C LEU A 42 -13.10 18.59 -2.40
N LEU A 43 -13.21 17.39 -2.97
CA LEU A 43 -14.07 16.32 -2.46
C LEU A 43 -13.36 15.54 -1.37
N TYR A 44 -14.05 15.37 -0.24
CA TYR A 44 -13.66 14.54 0.88
C TYR A 44 -14.72 13.47 1.11
N LYS A 45 -14.30 12.36 1.70
CA LYS A 45 -15.17 11.30 2.20
C LYS A 45 -15.03 11.16 3.70
N THR A 46 -16.14 11.24 4.41
CA THR A 46 -16.23 11.01 5.85
C THR A 46 -16.22 9.51 6.11
N VAL A 47 -15.22 9.03 6.85
CA VAL A 47 -15.11 7.63 7.29
C VAL A 47 -14.87 7.63 8.78
N ASN A 48 -15.77 7.02 9.55
CA ASN A 48 -15.71 6.97 11.03
C ASN A 48 -15.53 8.37 11.67
N GLY A 49 -16.21 9.39 11.12
CA GLY A 49 -16.12 10.77 11.60
C GLY A 49 -14.85 11.53 11.21
N THR A 50 -13.99 10.95 10.35
CA THR A 50 -12.79 11.61 9.82
C THR A 50 -12.96 11.91 8.33
N ASP A 51 -12.67 13.15 7.93
CA ASP A 51 -12.78 13.58 6.54
C ASP A 51 -11.48 13.31 5.78
N LEU A 52 -11.54 12.33 4.88
CA LEU A 52 -10.39 11.90 4.08
C LEU A 52 -10.45 12.49 2.69
N LEU A 53 -9.34 13.05 2.20
CA LEU A 53 -9.28 13.64 0.87
C LEU A 53 -9.42 12.55 -0.20
N VAL A 54 -10.40 12.68 -1.09
CA VAL A 54 -10.57 11.73 -2.21
C VAL A 54 -9.46 11.94 -3.22
N VAL A 55 -8.68 10.89 -3.48
CA VAL A 55 -7.51 10.97 -4.36
C VAL A 55 -7.90 10.67 -5.82
N PRO A 56 -7.55 11.56 -6.77
CA PRO A 56 -7.69 11.30 -8.22
C PRO A 56 -6.89 10.10 -8.69
N ASP A 57 -7.40 9.35 -9.67
CA ASP A 57 -6.82 8.07 -10.13
C ASP A 57 -5.33 8.19 -10.48
N GLU A 58 -4.95 9.26 -11.19
CA GLU A 58 -3.55 9.55 -11.57
C GLU A 58 -2.58 9.67 -10.38
N MET A 59 -3.05 10.14 -9.23
CA MET A 59 -2.21 10.38 -8.05
C MET A 59 -2.14 9.18 -7.10
N GLN A 60 -3.13 8.28 -7.14
CA GLN A 60 -3.27 7.18 -6.19
C GLN A 60 -2.02 6.29 -6.14
N ALA A 61 -1.48 5.91 -7.31
CA ALA A 61 -0.31 5.06 -7.37
C ALA A 61 0.92 5.71 -6.71
N ASN A 62 1.10 7.03 -6.87
CA ASN A 62 2.23 7.74 -6.30
C ASN A 62 2.11 7.86 -4.77
N ILE A 63 0.91 8.15 -4.25
CA ILE A 63 0.65 8.20 -2.81
C ILE A 63 0.92 6.85 -2.15
N ILE A 64 0.39 5.77 -2.72
CA ILE A 64 0.60 4.40 -2.22
C ILE A 64 2.09 4.04 -2.24
N LYS A 65 2.79 4.31 -3.36
CA LYS A 65 4.24 4.07 -3.48
C LYS A 65 5.01 4.84 -2.41
N THR A 66 4.65 6.09 -2.17
CA THR A 66 5.32 6.96 -1.19
C THR A 66 5.13 6.43 0.22
N ALA A 67 3.90 6.06 0.61
CA ALA A 67 3.62 5.47 1.92
C ALA A 67 4.37 4.14 2.13
N HIS A 68 4.36 3.27 1.12
CA HIS A 68 5.05 1.98 1.18
C HIS A 68 6.58 2.15 1.30
N LYS A 69 7.18 3.04 0.50
CA LYS A 69 8.65 3.25 0.45
C LYS A 69 9.25 3.80 1.74
N ARG A 70 8.44 4.35 2.66
CA ARG A 70 8.92 4.84 3.96
C ARG A 70 9.57 3.75 4.82
N GLY A 71 9.15 2.50 4.67
CA GLY A 71 9.69 1.39 5.45
C GLY A 71 9.49 0.01 4.83
N HIS A 72 9.16 -0.04 3.53
CA HIS A 72 8.76 -1.27 2.84
C HIS A 72 7.68 -2.06 3.59
N PHE A 73 6.71 -1.31 4.15
CA PHE A 73 5.70 -1.87 5.02
C PHE A 73 4.80 -2.88 4.29
N ALA A 74 4.30 -3.86 5.05
CA ALA A 74 3.28 -4.80 4.58
C ALA A 74 1.98 -4.07 4.21
N VAL A 75 1.08 -4.82 3.58
CA VAL A 75 -0.19 -4.33 3.02
C VAL A 75 -1.01 -3.55 4.06
N LEU A 76 -1.31 -4.16 5.21
CA LEU A 76 -2.15 -3.55 6.26
C LEU A 76 -1.54 -2.24 6.77
N ARG A 77 -0.25 -2.26 7.13
CA ARG A 77 0.41 -1.07 7.65
C ARG A 77 0.50 0.06 6.62
N THR A 78 0.64 -0.28 5.33
CA THR A 78 0.60 0.72 4.25
C THR A 78 -0.81 1.30 4.10
N GLN A 79 -1.86 0.48 4.21
CA GLN A 79 -3.24 0.98 4.21
C GLN A 79 -3.47 1.96 5.35
N ASP A 80 -3.09 1.58 6.58
CA ASP A 80 -3.24 2.45 7.75
C ASP A 80 -2.55 3.80 7.57
N LEU A 81 -1.40 3.85 6.88
CA LEU A 81 -0.69 5.10 6.62
C LEU A 81 -1.40 5.97 5.59
N VAL A 82 -2.00 5.37 4.55
CA VAL A 82 -2.72 6.11 3.51
C VAL A 82 -4.08 6.58 4.03
N SER A 83 -4.80 5.72 4.74
CA SER A 83 -6.15 5.98 5.26
C SER A 83 -6.22 6.99 6.40
N LYS A 84 -5.09 7.53 6.85
CA LYS A 84 -5.06 8.66 7.81
C LYS A 84 -5.53 9.96 7.19
N ASP A 85 -5.10 10.22 5.96
CA ASP A 85 -5.30 11.52 5.29
C ASP A 85 -6.07 11.38 3.97
N PHE A 86 -6.08 10.17 3.38
CA PHE A 86 -6.54 9.96 2.02
C PHE A 86 -7.57 8.83 1.91
N TYR A 87 -8.56 9.06 1.05
CA TYR A 87 -9.49 8.02 0.61
C TYR A 87 -9.15 7.57 -0.80
N ILE A 88 -8.92 6.26 -0.96
CA ILE A 88 -8.67 5.60 -2.24
C ILE A 88 -9.61 4.40 -2.37
N PRO A 89 -10.44 4.31 -3.43
CA PRO A 89 -11.29 3.15 -3.64
C PRO A 89 -10.44 1.89 -3.90
N ARG A 90 -10.83 0.78 -3.28
CA ARG A 90 -10.12 -0.52 -3.36
C ARG A 90 -8.63 -0.41 -2.99
N LEU A 91 -8.33 0.35 -1.94
CA LEU A 91 -6.97 0.62 -1.49
C LEU A 91 -6.16 -0.65 -1.25
N LYS A 92 -6.75 -1.69 -0.64
CA LYS A 92 -6.07 -2.96 -0.37
C LYS A 92 -5.48 -3.59 -1.62
N ASP A 93 -6.30 -3.78 -2.65
CA ASP A 93 -5.89 -4.39 -3.92
C ASP A 93 -4.78 -3.57 -4.59
N LYS A 94 -4.90 -2.23 -4.56
CA LYS A 94 -3.90 -1.32 -5.14
C LYS A 94 -2.57 -1.36 -4.37
N VAL A 95 -2.61 -1.49 -3.05
CA VAL A 95 -1.42 -1.66 -2.20
C VAL A 95 -0.76 -3.02 -2.47
N GLU A 96 -1.53 -4.10 -2.54
CA GLU A 96 -1.03 -5.44 -2.87
C GLU A 96 -0.30 -5.44 -4.22
N LYS A 97 -0.95 -4.88 -5.25
CA LYS A 97 -0.36 -4.72 -6.58
C LYS A 97 0.92 -3.88 -6.52
N CYS A 98 0.96 -2.83 -5.71
CA CYS A 98 2.16 -2.01 -5.50
C CYS A 98 3.34 -2.80 -4.95
N ILE A 99 3.11 -3.59 -3.90
CA ILE A 99 4.15 -4.36 -3.22
C ILE A 99 4.64 -5.51 -4.10
N GLN A 100 3.71 -6.23 -4.75
CA GLN A 100 4.02 -7.42 -5.54
C GLN A 100 4.67 -7.10 -6.90
N ASN A 101 4.26 -6.02 -7.57
CA ASN A 101 4.64 -5.77 -8.96
C ASN A 101 5.56 -4.56 -9.16
N TYR A 102 5.53 -3.58 -8.26
CA TYR A 102 6.21 -2.30 -8.46
C TYR A 102 7.32 -2.00 -7.44
N CYS A 103 7.40 -2.73 -6.32
CA CYS A 103 8.46 -2.52 -5.34
C CYS A 103 9.62 -3.51 -5.53
N VAL A 104 10.68 -3.07 -6.21
CA VAL A 104 11.88 -3.88 -6.48
C VAL A 104 12.48 -4.47 -5.19
N THR A 105 12.62 -3.67 -4.12
CA THR A 105 13.16 -4.16 -2.84
C THR A 105 12.35 -5.32 -2.27
N CYS A 106 11.02 -5.18 -2.23
CA CYS A 106 10.13 -6.23 -1.72
C CYS A 106 10.13 -7.46 -2.62
N ILE A 107 10.13 -7.28 -3.94
CA ILE A 107 10.20 -8.37 -4.92
C ILE A 107 11.49 -9.18 -4.72
N LEU A 108 12.63 -8.52 -4.61
CA LEU A 108 13.93 -9.19 -4.41
C LEU A 108 14.02 -9.87 -3.05
N THR A 109 13.45 -9.27 -2.00
CA THR A 109 13.50 -9.84 -0.64
C THR A 109 12.55 -11.02 -0.48
N ASN A 110 11.35 -10.95 -1.05
CA ASN A 110 10.37 -12.04 -0.98
C ASN A 110 10.80 -13.25 -1.82
N ARG A 111 11.48 -13.04 -2.96
CA ARG A 111 12.06 -14.14 -3.74
C ARG A 111 13.08 -14.96 -2.93
N LYS A 112 13.87 -14.31 -2.07
CA LYS A 112 14.86 -14.96 -1.20
C LYS A 112 14.26 -15.74 -0.02
N ARG A 113 12.94 -15.61 0.23
CA ARG A 113 12.22 -16.34 1.29
C ARG A 113 11.60 -17.65 0.82
N GLY A 114 11.64 -17.96 -0.49
CA GLY A 114 11.38 -19.33 -0.95
C GLY A 114 12.44 -20.26 -0.35
N LYS A 115 12.03 -21.44 0.14
CA LYS A 115 12.86 -22.46 0.81
C LYS A 115 14.34 -22.30 0.47
N GLN A 116 15.15 -21.91 1.46
CA GLN A 116 16.56 -22.23 1.41
C GLN A 116 16.61 -23.76 1.38
N ASP A 117 17.03 -24.34 0.26
CA ASP A 117 17.38 -25.76 0.21
C ASP A 117 18.35 -26.00 1.35
N GLY A 118 17.87 -26.70 2.38
CA GLY A 118 18.66 -26.97 3.57
C GLY A 118 19.94 -27.64 3.14
N THR A 119 21.08 -27.03 3.44
CA THR A 119 22.36 -27.72 3.32
C THR A 119 22.25 -29.00 4.14
N LEU A 120 22.27 -30.14 3.46
CA LEU A 120 22.38 -31.43 4.11
C LEU A 120 23.73 -31.44 4.81
N ASN A 121 23.74 -31.26 6.12
CA ASN A 121 24.94 -31.47 6.93
C ASN A 121 25.30 -32.97 6.82
N PRO A 122 26.47 -33.34 6.27
CA PRO A 122 26.90 -34.73 6.28
C PRO A 122 27.08 -35.16 7.74
N ARG A 123 26.30 -36.15 8.19
CA ARG A 123 26.55 -36.79 9.49
C ARG A 123 27.71 -37.76 9.31
N GLU A 124 28.76 -37.60 10.12
CA GLU A 124 29.85 -38.59 10.19
C GLU A 124 29.27 -39.96 10.56
N LYS A 125 29.52 -40.97 9.71
CA LYS A 125 29.19 -42.36 10.03
C LYS A 125 30.24 -42.87 11.02
N LYS A 126 29.86 -43.03 12.30
CA LYS A 126 30.63 -43.84 13.26
C LYS A 126 30.06 -45.25 13.30
N THR A 127 30.87 -46.24 12.90
CA THR A 127 30.79 -47.64 13.36
C THR A 127 32.22 -48.22 13.31
N ILE A 128 32.97 -48.21 14.42
CA ILE A 128 33.10 -49.23 15.48
C ILE A 128 34.00 -50.41 15.05
N TYR A 129 35.26 -50.39 15.50
CA TYR A 129 36.14 -51.57 15.48
C TYR A 129 35.68 -52.52 16.60
N HIS A 130 35.16 -53.69 16.23
CA HIS A 130 34.98 -54.79 17.19
C HIS A 130 36.31 -55.51 17.36
N SER A 131 36.96 -55.32 18.52
CA SER A 131 38.07 -56.17 18.96
C SER A 131 37.49 -57.47 19.51
N ILE A 132 37.70 -58.58 18.81
CA ILE A 132 37.35 -59.92 19.28
C ILE A 132 38.50 -60.37 20.20
N HIS A 133 38.21 -60.55 21.49
CA HIS A 133 39.11 -61.18 22.45
C HIS A 133 38.89 -62.69 22.37
N PHE A 134 39.92 -63.46 22.02
CA PHE A 134 39.93 -64.90 22.23
C PHE A 134 40.97 -65.23 23.30
N ILE A 135 40.47 -66.05 24.22
CA ILE A 135 41.00 -66.64 25.45
C ILE A 135 42.35 -67.31 25.23
#